data_AF-A0A495ZSA3-F1
#
_entry.id   AF-A0A495ZSA3-F1
#
_cell.length_a   1.000
_cell.length_b   1.000
_cell.length_c   1.000
_cell.angle_alpha   90.00
_cell.angle_beta   90.00
_cell.angle_gamma   90.00
#
_symmetry.space_group_name_H-M   'P 1'
#
loop_
_entity.id
_entity.type
_entity.pdbx_description
1 polymer ?
#
loop_
_entity_poly.entity_id
_entity_poly.type
_entity_poly.pdbx_seq_one_letter_code
_entity_poly.pdbx_strand_id
1 'polypeptide(L)'
;MLEVASPGTFTEDMGKKKELYASVLAVKEYYIYDPFGQIVPSFIGYRLIDGVYQEIEFVNDRLLSTVLGLELGEHRGVLRLYNPNTSQWLPTSPERAENAETRARQEATARQHAETRAENAETALTEALAKLERLQAEKNNSSGF
;
A
#
# COMPACT_ATOMS: atom_id res chain seq x y z
N MET A 1 11.91 -14.25 -10.89
CA MET A 1 12.82 -13.27 -11.52
C MET A 1 12.03 -12.44 -12.50
N LEU A 2 12.34 -11.15 -12.64
CA LEU A 2 11.67 -10.22 -13.55
C LEU A 2 12.73 -9.53 -14.40
N GLU A 3 12.54 -9.52 -15.71
CA GLU A 3 13.34 -8.75 -16.66
C GLU A 3 12.47 -7.72 -17.38
N VAL A 4 13.07 -6.58 -17.70
CA VAL A 4 12.45 -5.55 -18.54
C VAL A 4 13.07 -5.67 -19.93
N ALA A 5 12.26 -6.06 -20.90
CA ALA A 5 12.68 -6.22 -22.28
C ALA A 5 13.00 -4.85 -22.89
N SER A 6 13.99 -4.84 -23.78
CA SER A 6 14.31 -3.71 -24.64
C SER A 6 14.30 -4.17 -26.10
N PRO A 7 14.15 -3.26 -27.08
CA PRO A 7 14.15 -3.64 -28.50
C PRO A 7 15.33 -4.50 -28.96
N GLY A 8 16.48 -4.41 -28.28
CA GLY A 8 17.68 -5.18 -28.61
C GLY A 8 17.79 -6.56 -27.95
N THR A 9 17.02 -6.86 -26.89
CA THR A 9 17.20 -8.08 -26.07
C THR A 9 16.11 -9.13 -26.29
N PHE A 10 15.03 -8.77 -26.98
CA PHE A 10 13.83 -9.62 -27.14
C PHE A 10 14.12 -11.05 -27.60
N THR A 11 14.91 -11.24 -28.66
CA THR A 11 15.23 -12.56 -29.21
C THR A 11 16.08 -13.41 -28.26
N GLU A 12 16.95 -12.78 -27.46
CA GLU A 12 17.82 -13.47 -26.51
C GLU A 12 17.04 -13.88 -25.25
N ASP A 13 16.15 -13.01 -24.77
CA ASP A 13 15.27 -13.21 -23.61
C ASP A 13 14.28 -14.37 -23.86
N MET A 14 13.72 -14.46 -25.07
CA MET A 14 12.75 -15.49 -25.46
C MET A 14 13.37 -16.88 -25.72
N GLY A 15 14.67 -16.96 -26.00
CA GLY A 15 15.34 -18.20 -26.38
C GLY A 15 16.27 -18.76 -25.30
N LYS A 16 17.54 -18.37 -25.37
CA LYS A 16 18.64 -18.98 -24.58
C LYS A 16 18.50 -18.75 -23.07
N LYS A 17 18.00 -17.59 -22.67
CA LYS A 17 17.84 -17.24 -21.26
C LYS A 17 16.80 -18.11 -20.56
N LYS A 18 15.67 -18.39 -21.23
CA LYS A 18 14.61 -19.26 -20.70
C LYS A 18 15.13 -20.65 -20.34
N GLU A 19 15.93 -21.26 -21.22
CA GLU A 19 16.54 -22.57 -20.95
C GLU A 19 17.54 -22.52 -19.78
N LEU A 20 18.41 -21.50 -19.74
CA LEU A 20 19.36 -21.31 -18.64
C LEU A 20 18.65 -21.15 -17.28
N TYR A 21 17.59 -20.35 -17.24
CA TYR A 21 16.83 -20.10 -16.01
C TYR A 21 16.04 -21.32 -15.53
N ALA A 22 15.57 -22.17 -16.45
CA ALA A 22 14.91 -23.42 -16.09
C ALA A 22 15.92 -24.46 -15.57
N SER A 23 16.99 -24.68 -16.33
CA SER A 23 17.88 -25.84 -16.15
C SER A 23 19.01 -25.61 -15.14
N VAL A 24 19.54 -24.38 -15.02
CA VAL A 24 20.70 -24.08 -14.17
C VAL A 24 20.31 -23.34 -12.91
N LEU A 25 19.48 -22.29 -13.05
CA LEU A 25 19.10 -21.45 -11.90
C LEU A 25 17.83 -21.92 -11.18
N ALA A 26 17.05 -22.81 -11.80
CA ALA A 26 15.80 -23.36 -11.26
C ALA A 26 14.86 -22.27 -10.69
N VAL A 27 14.73 -21.14 -11.40
CA VAL A 27 13.90 -20.03 -10.95
C VAL A 27 12.43 -20.43 -11.02
N LYS A 28 11.72 -20.34 -9.89
CA LYS A 28 10.32 -20.80 -9.80
C LYS A 28 9.35 -20.07 -10.74
N GLU A 29 9.51 -18.76 -10.87
CA GLU A 29 8.68 -17.92 -11.75
C GLU A 29 9.56 -16.90 -12.47
N TYR A 30 9.41 -16.77 -13.77
CA TYR A 30 10.18 -15.86 -14.63
C TYR A 30 9.22 -14.96 -15.40
N TYR A 31 9.43 -13.65 -15.31
CA TYR A 31 8.57 -12.63 -15.91
C TYR A 31 9.37 -11.74 -16.84
N ILE A 32 8.75 -11.36 -17.95
CA ILE A 32 9.27 -10.41 -18.92
C ILE A 32 8.23 -9.30 -19.05
N TYR A 33 8.66 -8.07 -18.84
CA TYR A 33 7.84 -6.87 -19.06
C TYR A 33 8.42 -6.05 -20.19
N ASP A 34 7.60 -5.70 -21.18
CA ASP A 34 7.98 -4.82 -22.27
C ASP A 34 7.21 -3.49 -22.20
N PRO A 35 7.85 -2.40 -21.74
CA PRO A 35 7.23 -1.08 -21.70
C PRO A 35 7.16 -0.41 -23.08
N PHE A 36 7.75 -1.01 -24.13
CA PHE A 36 7.86 -0.41 -25.47
C PHE A 36 6.83 -0.97 -26.46
N GLY A 37 6.00 -1.94 -26.08
CA GLY A 37 4.87 -2.42 -26.87
C GLY A 37 5.24 -3.31 -28.08
N GLN A 38 6.42 -3.94 -28.04
CA GLN A 38 6.84 -4.97 -28.98
C GLN A 38 6.25 -6.35 -28.64
N ILE A 39 5.92 -6.57 -27.38
CA ILE A 39 5.24 -7.79 -26.90
C ILE A 39 3.76 -7.47 -26.65
N VAL A 40 2.87 -8.31 -27.17
CA VAL A 40 1.43 -8.24 -26.90
C VAL A 40 0.96 -9.59 -26.37
N PRO A 41 0.50 -9.67 -25.10
CA PRO A 41 0.44 -8.59 -24.10
C PRO A 41 1.84 -8.12 -23.63
N SER A 42 1.95 -6.91 -23.06
CA SER A 42 3.22 -6.32 -22.58
C SER A 42 3.91 -7.12 -21.46
N PHE A 43 3.31 -8.21 -21.02
CA PHE A 43 3.82 -9.10 -19.99
C PHE A 43 3.76 -10.54 -20.48
N ILE A 44 4.86 -11.26 -20.27
CA ILE A 44 4.88 -12.72 -20.38
C ILE A 44 5.40 -13.27 -19.05
N GLY A 45 4.75 -14.30 -18.54
CA GLY A 45 5.16 -15.00 -17.33
C GLY A 45 5.34 -16.48 -17.57
N TYR A 46 6.27 -17.08 -16.87
CA TYR A 46 6.50 -18.51 -16.87
C TYR A 46 6.63 -19.02 -15.45
N ARG A 47 6.08 -20.21 -15.19
CA ARG A 47 6.23 -20.96 -13.94
C ARG A 47 6.96 -22.26 -14.22
N LEU A 48 7.97 -22.57 -13.41
CA LEU A 48 8.72 -23.81 -13.50
C LEU A 48 7.91 -24.94 -12.86
N ILE A 49 7.48 -25.90 -13.67
CA ILE A 49 6.73 -27.09 -13.25
C ILE A 49 7.46 -28.29 -13.84
N ASP A 50 7.89 -29.22 -12.97
CA ASP A 50 8.64 -30.42 -13.34
C ASP A 50 9.86 -30.13 -14.25
N GLY A 51 10.57 -29.04 -13.95
CA GLY A 51 11.77 -28.61 -14.68
C GLY A 51 11.49 -27.89 -16.01
N VAL A 52 10.22 -27.67 -16.35
CA VAL A 52 9.82 -27.00 -17.60
C VAL A 52 9.03 -25.74 -17.30
N TYR A 53 9.34 -24.66 -18.02
CA TYR A 53 8.56 -23.42 -17.93
C TYR A 53 7.24 -23.53 -18.68
N GLN A 54 6.15 -23.42 -17.93
CA GLN A 54 4.79 -23.27 -18.45
C GLN A 54 4.37 -21.82 -18.37
N GLU A 55 3.68 -21.31 -19.38
CA GLU A 55 3.23 -19.91 -19.40
C GLU A 55 2.17 -19.64 -18.33
N ILE A 56 2.26 -18.48 -17.70
CA ILE A 56 1.28 -18.00 -16.73
C ILE A 56 0.22 -17.22 -17.51
N GLU A 57 -1.05 -17.54 -17.29
CA GLU A 57 -2.17 -16.88 -17.95
C GLU A 57 -2.23 -15.38 -17.60
N PHE A 58 -2.39 -14.56 -18.63
CA PHE A 58 -2.58 -13.11 -18.50
C PHE A 58 -4.07 -12.79 -18.36
N VAL A 59 -4.50 -12.47 -17.13
CA VAL A 59 -5.91 -12.27 -16.78
C VAL A 59 -6.10 -10.89 -16.18
N ASN A 60 -7.13 -10.17 -16.62
CA ASN A 60 -7.42 -8.79 -16.17
C ASN A 60 -6.20 -7.85 -16.27
N ASP A 61 -5.44 -7.98 -17.36
CA ASP A 61 -4.20 -7.24 -17.63
C ASP A 61 -3.07 -7.49 -16.60
N ARG A 62 -3.07 -8.66 -15.95
CA ARG A 62 -2.10 -9.03 -14.91
C ARG A 62 -1.70 -10.51 -14.94
N LEU A 63 -0.54 -10.81 -14.36
CA LEU A 63 0.00 -12.16 -14.14
C LEU A 63 0.06 -12.47 -12.65
N LEU A 64 -0.54 -13.59 -12.22
CA LEU A 64 -0.46 -14.01 -10.82
C LEU A 64 0.89 -14.67 -10.49
N SER A 65 1.61 -14.10 -9.51
CA SER A 65 2.74 -14.75 -8.84
C SER A 65 2.27 -15.53 -7.63
N THR A 66 2.45 -16.85 -7.67
CA THR A 66 2.18 -17.73 -6.53
C THR A 66 3.27 -17.63 -5.46
N VAL A 67 4.49 -17.24 -5.85
CA VAL A 67 5.59 -17.03 -4.91
C VAL A 67 5.36 -15.78 -4.07
N LEU A 68 4.85 -14.71 -4.67
CA LEU A 68 4.61 -13.44 -3.98
C LEU A 68 3.20 -13.33 -3.39
N GLY A 69 2.23 -14.10 -3.89
CA GLY A 69 0.81 -13.88 -3.60
C GLY A 69 0.30 -12.53 -4.13
N LEU A 70 0.94 -12.02 -5.19
CA LEU A 70 0.66 -10.73 -5.82
C LEU A 70 0.53 -10.90 -7.32
N GLU A 71 -0.12 -9.94 -7.96
CA GLU A 71 -0.26 -9.89 -9.42
C GLU A 71 0.67 -8.83 -10.01
N LEU A 72 1.38 -9.15 -11.08
CA LEU A 72 2.20 -8.23 -11.85
C LEU A 72 1.37 -7.65 -12.97
N GLY A 73 1.38 -6.34 -13.15
CA GLY A 73 0.80 -5.73 -14.35
C GLY A 73 1.16 -4.28 -14.49
N GLU A 74 0.54 -3.63 -15.46
CA GLU A 74 0.78 -2.22 -15.71
C GLU A 74 -0.25 -1.35 -15.01
N HIS A 75 0.21 -0.29 -14.37
CA HIS A 75 -0.67 0.75 -13.87
C HIS A 75 -0.04 2.12 -14.12
N ARG A 76 -0.74 2.95 -14.91
CA ARG A 76 -0.27 4.26 -15.38
C ARG A 76 1.04 4.18 -16.18
N GLY A 77 1.16 3.20 -17.08
CA GLY A 77 2.30 3.08 -18.00
C GLY A 77 3.58 2.54 -17.35
N VAL A 78 3.49 1.99 -16.15
CA VAL A 78 4.64 1.41 -15.43
C VAL A 78 4.26 0.09 -14.78
N LEU A 79 5.24 -0.81 -14.69
CA LEU A 79 5.13 -2.05 -13.94
C LEU A 79 4.81 -1.77 -12.47
N ARG A 80 3.75 -2.39 -11.98
CA ARG A 80 3.29 -2.31 -10.59
C ARG A 80 2.87 -3.69 -10.09
N LEU A 81 2.81 -3.80 -8.77
CA LEU A 81 2.31 -5.00 -8.09
C LEU A 81 0.92 -4.72 -7.55
N TYR A 82 -0.02 -5.61 -7.83
CA TYR A 82 -1.39 -5.57 -7.35
C TYR A 82 -1.58 -6.63 -6.28
N ASN A 83 -2.22 -6.24 -5.17
CA ASN A 83 -2.58 -7.15 -4.11
C ASN A 83 -4.04 -7.61 -4.32
N PRO A 84 -4.27 -8.87 -4.71
CA PRO A 84 -5.63 -9.36 -4.95
C PRO A 84 -6.48 -9.42 -3.68
N ASN A 85 -5.87 -9.61 -2.50
CA ASN A 85 -6.59 -9.71 -1.23
C ASN A 85 -7.17 -8.38 -0.77
N THR A 86 -6.48 -7.28 -1.03
CA THR A 86 -6.95 -5.92 -0.69
C THR A 86 -7.54 -5.20 -1.90
N SER A 87 -7.48 -5.82 -3.07
CA SER A 87 -7.88 -5.26 -4.36
C SER A 87 -7.22 -3.90 -4.67
N GLN A 88 -5.95 -3.73 -4.29
CA GLN A 88 -5.23 -2.46 -4.41
C GLN A 88 -3.84 -2.64 -5.00
N TRP A 89 -3.39 -1.65 -5.78
CA TRP A 89 -2.00 -1.54 -6.19
C TRP A 89 -1.12 -1.23 -4.98
N LEU A 90 0.01 -1.92 -4.88
CA LEU A 90 1.00 -1.60 -3.86
C LEU A 90 1.55 -0.20 -4.11
N PRO A 91 1.59 0.66 -3.08
CA PRO A 91 2.14 1.98 -3.20
C PRO A 91 3.65 1.91 -3.48
N THR A 92 4.14 2.79 -4.35
CA THR A 92 5.58 2.99 -4.57
C THR A 92 6.24 3.55 -3.32
N SER A 93 7.58 3.55 -3.25
CA SER A 93 8.29 4.15 -2.12
C SER A 93 7.91 5.63 -1.90
N PRO A 94 7.84 6.49 -2.94
CA PRO A 94 7.33 7.86 -2.78
C PRO A 94 5.88 7.92 -2.28
N GLU A 95 4.97 7.15 -2.86
CA GLU A 95 3.56 7.13 -2.43
C GLU A 95 3.42 6.65 -0.97
N ARG A 96 4.26 5.69 -0.53
CA ARG A 96 4.30 5.26 0.88
C ARG A 96 4.77 6.37 1.81
N ALA A 97 5.77 7.15 1.40
CA ALA A 97 6.28 8.28 2.18
C ALA A 97 5.20 9.36 2.30
N GLU A 98 4.54 9.73 1.20
CA GLU A 98 3.43 10.69 1.19
C GLU A 98 2.25 10.22 2.06
N ASN A 99 1.89 8.94 1.98
CA ASN A 99 0.85 8.35 2.82
C ASN A 99 1.25 8.34 4.30
N ALA A 100 2.53 8.17 4.63
CA ALA A 100 3.02 8.24 6.01
C ALA A 100 2.99 9.69 6.54
N GLU A 101 3.42 10.66 5.74
CA GLU A 101 3.36 12.08 6.11
C GLU A 101 1.91 12.55 6.30
N THR A 102 1.02 12.17 5.40
CA THR A 102 -0.41 12.51 5.51
C THR A 102 -1.00 11.95 6.80
N ARG A 103 -0.71 10.70 7.14
CA ARG A 103 -1.15 10.08 8.41
C ARG A 103 -0.57 10.81 9.62
N ALA A 104 0.72 11.12 9.61
CA ALA A 104 1.36 11.85 10.71
C ALA A 104 0.74 13.23 10.92
N ARG A 105 0.44 13.97 9.84
CA ARG A 105 -0.25 15.27 9.92
C ARG A 105 -1.66 15.13 10.47
N GLN A 106 -2.41 14.12 10.01
CA GLN A 106 -3.76 13.86 10.52
C GLN A 106 -3.75 13.52 12.01
N GLU A 107 -2.82 12.68 12.46
CA GLU A 107 -2.65 12.34 13.86
C GLU A 107 -2.25 13.55 14.71
N ALA A 108 -1.32 14.39 14.23
CA ALA A 108 -0.91 15.61 14.93
C ALA A 108 -2.10 16.58 15.11
N THR A 109 -2.88 16.80 14.05
CA THR A 109 -4.09 17.62 14.11
C THR A 109 -5.13 17.03 15.06
N ALA A 110 -5.35 15.71 15.02
CA ALA A 110 -6.28 15.04 15.92
C ALA A 110 -5.87 15.16 17.39
N ARG A 111 -4.56 15.07 17.68
CA ARG A 111 -4.00 15.27 19.03
C ARG A 111 -4.22 16.71 19.50
N GLN A 112 -3.88 17.69 18.68
CA GLN A 112 -4.09 19.11 19.02
C GLN A 112 -5.57 19.40 19.33
N HIS A 113 -6.50 18.88 18.52
CA HIS A 113 -7.93 19.02 18.81
C HIS A 113 -8.38 18.28 20.06
N ALA A 114 -7.76 17.15 20.40
CA ALA A 114 -8.04 16.45 21.65
C ALA A 114 -7.54 17.25 22.86
N GLU A 115 -6.33 17.82 22.78
CA GLU A 115 -5.73 18.67 23.82
C GLU A 115 -6.59 19.92 24.06
N THR A 116 -6.93 20.67 23.01
CA THR A 116 -7.80 21.85 23.14
C THR A 116 -9.17 21.50 23.73
N ARG A 117 -9.74 20.34 23.39
CA ARG A 117 -11.01 19.90 23.99
C ARG A 117 -10.86 19.53 25.47
N ALA A 118 -9.73 18.93 25.86
CA ALA A 118 -9.44 18.63 27.25
C ALA A 118 -9.29 19.92 28.08
N GLU A 119 -8.51 20.89 27.60
CA GLU A 119 -8.32 22.20 28.26
C GLU A 119 -9.64 22.96 28.43
N ASN A 120 -10.48 22.97 27.38
CA ASN A 120 -11.80 23.59 27.46
C ASN A 120 -12.72 22.88 28.45
N ALA A 121 -12.66 21.55 28.53
CA ALA A 121 -13.45 20.78 29.48
C ALA A 121 -12.99 21.02 30.93
N GLU A 122 -11.68 21.12 31.18
CA GLU A 122 -11.11 21.45 32.49
C GLU A 122 -11.50 22.85 32.94
N THR A 123 -11.45 23.82 32.02
CA THR A 123 -11.87 25.21 32.29
C THR A 123 -13.37 25.25 32.63
N ALA A 124 -14.21 24.62 31.82
CA ALA A 124 -15.65 24.57 32.06
C ALA A 124 -16.01 23.86 33.39
N LEU A 125 -15.27 22.80 33.75
CA LEU A 125 -15.44 22.12 35.03
C LEU A 125 -15.08 23.04 36.20
N THR A 126 -13.97 23.76 36.11
CA THR A 126 -13.52 24.70 37.14
C THR A 126 -14.54 25.82 37.35
N GLU A 127 -15.06 26.40 36.26
CA GLU A 127 -16.10 27.43 36.33
C GLU A 127 -17.42 26.89 36.92
N ALA A 128 -17.81 25.67 36.55
CA ALA A 128 -19.01 25.03 37.07
C ALA A 128 -18.90 24.76 38.59
N LEU A 129 -17.74 24.30 39.05
CA LEU A 129 -17.46 24.09 40.47
C LEU A 129 -17.51 25.41 41.26
N ALA A 130 -16.84 26.45 40.76
CA ALA A 130 -16.88 27.77 41.39
C ALA A 130 -18.30 28.36 41.48
N LYS A 131 -19.13 28.11 40.45
CA LYS A 131 -20.54 28.53 40.46
C LYS A 131 -21.37 27.75 41.48
N LEU A 132 -21.15 26.44 41.62
CA LEU A 132 -21.82 25.61 42.62
C LEU A 132 -21.49 26.07 44.05
N GLU A 133 -20.22 26.36 44.32
CA GLU A 133 -19.79 26.87 45.63
C GLU A 133 -20.46 28.19 46.00
N ARG A 134 -20.56 29.14 45.05
CA ARG A 134 -21.25 30.42 45.26
C ARG A 134 -22.74 30.22 45.58
N LEU A 135 -23.43 29.37 44.81
CA LEU A 135 -24.85 29.08 45.05
C LEU A 135 -25.09 28.40 46.40
N GLN A 136 -24.17 27.54 46.85
CA GLN A 136 -24.25 26.92 48.17
C GLN A 136 -24.05 27.95 49.30
N ALA A 137 -23.09 28.87 49.15
CA ALA A 137 -22.86 29.93 50.12
C ALA A 137 -24.09 30.86 50.26
N GLU A 138 -24.70 31.25 49.14
CA GLU A 138 -25.92 32.08 49.12
C GLU A 138 -27.13 31.36 49.77
N LYS A 139 -27.29 30.06 49.50
CA LYS A 139 -28.37 29.25 50.10
C LYS A 139 -28.19 29.09 51.61
N ASN A 140 -26.96 28.90 52.08
CA ASN A 140 -26.68 28.80 53.52
C ASN A 140 -26.92 30.14 54.25
N ASN A 141 -26.62 31.27 53.61
CA ASN A 141 -26.84 32.60 54.20
C ASN A 141 -28.33 33.01 54.23
N SER A 142 -29.16 32.49 53.32
CA SER A 142 -30.59 32.76 53.24
C SER A 142 -31.48 31.84 54.09
N SER A 143 -30.91 30.74 54.61
CA SER A 143 -31.62 29.78 55.49
C SER A 143 -31.42 30.07 57.00
N GLY A 144 -30.67 31.13 57.34
CA GLY A 144 -30.31 31.52 58.70
C GLY A 144 -31.09 32.72 59.29
N PHE A 145 -32.16 33.17 58.62
CA PHE A 145 -33.13 34.15 59.12
C PHE A 145 -34.48 33.48 59.35
#